data_AF-A0A0B6XY42-F1
#
_entry.id   AF-A0A0B6XY42-F1
#
_cell.length_a   1.000
_cell.length_b   1.000
_cell.length_c   1.000
_cell.angle_alpha   90.00
_cell.angle_beta   90.00
_cell.angle_gamma   90.00
#
_symmetry.space_group_name_H-M   'P 1'
#
loop_
_entity.id
_entity.type
_entity.pdbx_description
1 polymer ?
#
loop_
_entity_poly.entity_id
_entity_poly.type
_entity_poly.pdbx_seq_one_letter_code
_entity_poly.pdbx_strand_id
1 'polypeptide(L)'
;LKTSKPIQNTWSSLGDDEVIPRGILQDQITDCSRKRKLVIHFDIRNTILVADSVTNVSVEEALNSFLTGVVWGSDINGSWQWHSTLPSLKTPASGLCTYYKYLEKTLVKNPTDRVNLRLQTGDFTYTDLGQCFRKHFETNLKRLSWK
;
A
#
# COMPACT_ATOMS: atom_id res chain seq x y z
N LEU A 1 -23.72 -46.13 -64.62
CA LEU A 1 -22.37 -46.65 -64.26
C LEU A 1 -22.50 -47.46 -62.96
N LYS A 2 -22.25 -48.79 -63.04
CA LYS A 2 -21.84 -49.77 -62.01
C LYS A 2 -22.42 -49.62 -60.57
N THR A 3 -23.40 -50.41 -60.10
CA THR A 3 -23.35 -51.80 -59.54
C THR A 3 -22.49 -52.01 -58.27
N SER A 4 -23.16 -52.42 -57.17
CA SER A 4 -22.78 -53.47 -56.16
C SER A 4 -21.46 -53.33 -55.38
N LYS A 5 -21.26 -53.75 -54.11
CA LYS A 5 -21.98 -54.36 -52.97
C LYS A 5 -20.98 -54.27 -51.76
N PRO A 6 -21.32 -54.64 -50.52
CA PRO A 6 -20.62 -54.23 -49.30
C PRO A 6 -19.35 -55.07 -49.02
N ILE A 7 -18.35 -54.49 -48.37
CA ILE A 7 -17.20 -55.24 -47.86
C ILE A 7 -17.43 -55.61 -46.40
N GLN A 8 -17.44 -56.91 -46.17
CA GLN A 8 -17.65 -57.60 -44.91
C GLN A 8 -16.42 -57.48 -44.00
N ASN A 9 -16.68 -57.43 -42.70
CA ASN A 9 -15.66 -57.62 -41.66
C ASN A 9 -15.22 -59.09 -41.67
N THR A 10 -13.94 -59.34 -41.92
CA THR A 10 -13.30 -60.63 -41.65
C THR A 10 -12.49 -60.51 -40.37
N TRP A 11 -13.02 -61.04 -39.27
CA TRP A 11 -12.20 -61.45 -38.14
C TRP A 11 -11.68 -62.85 -38.45
N SER A 12 -10.41 -62.91 -38.83
CA SER A 12 -9.66 -64.16 -38.91
C SER A 12 -8.74 -64.23 -37.71
N SER A 13 -8.95 -65.29 -36.94
CA SER A 13 -8.19 -65.79 -35.80
C SER A 13 -6.68 -65.84 -36.04
N LEU A 14 -5.94 -65.70 -34.94
CA LEU A 14 -4.54 -66.10 -34.63
C LEU A 14 -4.03 -65.00 -33.69
N GLY A 15 -3.90 -65.20 -32.38
CA GLY A 15 -3.17 -66.26 -31.69
C GLY A 15 -2.15 -65.53 -30.82
N ASP A 16 -2.30 -65.69 -29.50
CA ASP A 16 -1.41 -65.46 -28.35
C ASP A 16 -0.29 -64.37 -28.40
N ASP A 17 -0.16 -63.71 -27.24
CA ASP A 17 0.88 -62.75 -26.82
C ASP A 17 0.69 -61.26 -27.19
N GLU A 18 -0.44 -60.67 -26.79
CA GLU A 18 -0.49 -59.21 -26.61
C GLU A 18 -0.06 -58.86 -25.17
N VAL A 19 1.21 -58.49 -25.02
CA VAL A 19 1.75 -57.82 -23.85
C VAL A 19 0.91 -56.57 -23.59
N ILE A 20 0.04 -56.60 -22.56
CA ILE A 20 -0.67 -55.41 -22.11
C ILE A 20 0.40 -54.36 -21.75
N PRO A 21 0.45 -53.20 -22.42
CA PRO A 21 1.38 -52.15 -22.05
C PRO A 21 1.11 -51.76 -20.59
N ARG A 22 2.14 -51.81 -19.74
CA ARG A 22 2.14 -51.19 -18.41
C ARG A 22 1.98 -49.67 -18.57
N GLY A 23 0.76 -49.23 -18.84
CA GLY A 23 0.45 -47.83 -19.07
C GLY A 23 -0.99 -47.44 -18.75
N ILE A 24 -1.80 -48.38 -18.25
CA ILE A 24 -3.20 -48.11 -17.89
C ILE A 24 -3.43 -48.52 -16.43
N LEU A 25 -2.83 -47.79 -15.50
CA LEU A 25 -3.22 -47.66 -14.08
C LEU A 25 -2.09 -46.96 -13.32
N GLN A 26 -2.04 -45.62 -13.37
CA GLN A 26 -1.66 -44.76 -12.23
C GLN A 26 -1.83 -43.25 -12.52
N ASP A 27 -2.94 -42.82 -13.15
CA ASP A 27 -3.29 -41.38 -13.18
C ASP A 27 -4.46 -41.04 -12.24
N GLN A 28 -4.56 -41.79 -11.13
CA GLN A 28 -5.32 -41.35 -9.97
C GLN A 28 -4.44 -40.39 -9.15
N ILE A 29 -4.76 -39.09 -9.31
CA ILE A 29 -4.48 -37.97 -8.41
C ILE A 29 -3.01 -37.50 -8.39
N THR A 30 -2.61 -36.80 -9.44
CA THR A 30 -1.63 -35.72 -9.28
C THR A 30 -2.37 -34.42 -9.02
N ASP A 31 -2.65 -34.13 -7.75
CA ASP A 31 -2.82 -32.75 -7.30
C ASP A 31 -1.44 -32.05 -7.43
N CYS A 32 -1.08 -31.63 -8.64
CA CYS A 32 0.21 -31.00 -8.92
C CYS A 32 0.10 -29.56 -9.44
N SER A 33 -1.10 -28.98 -9.48
CA SER A 33 -1.23 -27.51 -9.54
C SER A 33 -0.93 -26.92 -8.15
N ARG A 34 0.34 -26.96 -7.72
CA ARG A 34 0.78 -26.21 -6.54
C ARG A 34 0.50 -24.74 -6.81
N LYS A 35 -0.66 -24.25 -6.36
CA LYS A 35 -1.06 -22.85 -6.50
C LYS A 35 0.04 -22.00 -5.86
N ARG A 36 0.59 -21.08 -6.64
CA ARG A 36 1.58 -20.11 -6.15
C ARG A 36 0.94 -19.33 -5.00
N LYS A 37 1.58 -19.34 -3.83
CA LYS A 37 1.15 -18.56 -2.68
C LYS A 37 1.72 -17.15 -2.82
N LEU A 38 0.85 -16.15 -2.74
CA LEU A 38 1.25 -14.75 -2.65
C LEU A 38 1.34 -14.38 -1.17
N VAL A 39 2.49 -13.90 -0.73
CA VAL A 39 2.68 -13.35 0.61
C VAL A 39 2.86 -11.84 0.46
N ILE A 40 2.00 -11.06 1.11
CA ILE A 40 2.06 -9.60 1.10
C ILE A 40 2.41 -9.14 2.51
N HIS A 41 3.51 -8.43 2.65
CA HIS A 41 3.92 -7.81 3.90
C HIS A 41 3.43 -6.36 3.87
N PHE A 42 2.62 -5.99 4.85
CA PHE A 42 2.25 -4.60 5.09
C PHE A 42 2.99 -4.10 6.32
N ASP A 43 3.52 -2.88 6.24
CA ASP A 43 3.85 -2.16 7.47
C ASP A 43 2.56 -1.87 8.24
N ILE A 44 2.65 -1.78 9.56
CA ILE A 44 1.47 -1.49 10.39
C ILE A 44 1.29 0.02 10.53
N ARG A 45 2.37 0.74 10.89
CA ARG A 45 2.29 2.17 11.18
C ARG A 45 2.09 2.98 9.92
N ASN A 46 1.20 3.98 10.00
CA ASN A 46 0.86 4.89 8.91
C ASN A 46 0.33 4.20 7.63
N THR A 47 0.16 2.87 7.65
CA THR A 47 -0.33 2.05 6.53
C THR A 47 -1.65 1.39 6.91
N ILE A 48 -1.72 0.76 8.09
CA ILE A 48 -2.94 0.14 8.64
C ILE A 48 -3.46 0.95 9.83
N LEU A 49 -2.58 1.32 10.76
CA LEU A 49 -2.92 2.07 11.96
C LEU A 49 -2.36 3.50 11.88
N VAL A 50 -3.27 4.47 12.02
CA VAL A 50 -2.93 5.91 12.05
C VAL A 50 -2.63 6.38 13.47
N ALA A 51 -3.29 5.79 14.47
CA ALA A 51 -3.13 6.05 15.90
C ALA A 51 -3.23 4.72 16.65
N ASP A 52 -2.44 4.54 17.71
CA ASP A 52 -2.44 3.30 18.49
C ASP A 52 -1.90 3.51 19.92
N SER A 53 -2.41 2.71 20.86
CA SER A 53 -2.04 2.79 22.28
C SER A 53 -0.66 2.20 22.60
N VAL A 54 -0.11 1.35 21.73
CA VAL A 54 1.21 0.73 21.94
C VAL A 54 2.33 1.74 21.67
N THR A 55 2.17 2.59 20.65
CA THR A 55 3.10 3.67 20.33
C THR A 55 2.67 5.03 20.89
N ASN A 56 1.58 5.04 21.67
CA ASN A 56 0.99 6.19 22.33
C ASN A 56 0.79 7.39 21.38
N VAL A 57 0.24 7.13 20.20
CA VAL A 57 -0.14 8.17 19.23
C VAL A 57 -1.63 8.37 19.33
N SER A 58 -2.04 9.58 19.67
CA SER A 58 -3.42 10.02 19.55
C SER A 58 -3.82 10.31 18.09
N VAL A 59 -5.12 10.29 17.82
CA VAL A 59 -5.66 10.65 16.49
C VAL A 59 -5.30 12.10 16.14
N GLU A 60 -5.28 12.96 17.15
CA GLU A 60 -4.90 14.37 17.08
C GLU A 60 -3.45 14.53 16.64
N GLU A 61 -2.51 13.83 17.28
CA GLU A 61 -1.09 13.88 16.91
C GLU A 61 -0.87 13.36 15.49
N ALA A 62 -1.53 12.25 15.13
CA ALA A 62 -1.44 11.70 13.80
C ALA A 62 -1.99 12.66 12.73
N LEU A 63 -3.11 13.33 13.03
CA LEU A 63 -3.72 14.30 12.12
C LEU A 63 -2.88 15.57 11.98
N ASN A 64 -2.31 16.09 13.08
CA ASN A 64 -1.35 17.20 13.01
C ASN A 64 -0.13 16.82 12.16
N SER A 65 0.44 15.64 12.40
CA SER A 65 1.58 15.16 11.62
C SER A 65 1.23 14.98 10.15
N PHE A 66 0.04 14.48 9.83
CA PHE A 66 -0.46 14.39 8.46
C PHE A 66 -0.57 15.79 7.81
N LEU A 67 -1.12 16.78 8.53
CA LEU A 67 -1.24 18.14 8.01
C LEU A 67 0.10 18.72 7.58
N THR A 68 1.18 18.51 8.35
CA THR A 68 2.53 18.95 7.96
C THR A 68 3.00 18.37 6.62
N GLY A 69 2.48 17.21 6.23
CA GLY A 69 2.75 16.54 4.96
C GLY A 69 1.91 17.02 3.78
N VAL A 70 0.89 17.85 3.99
CA VAL A 70 0.00 18.37 2.94
C VAL A 70 -0.10 19.89 2.90
N VAL A 71 0.65 20.59 3.75
CA VAL A 71 0.82 22.04 3.70
C VAL A 71 2.16 22.38 3.05
N TRP A 72 2.15 23.40 2.19
CA TRP A 72 3.24 23.67 1.25
C TRP A 72 3.82 25.06 1.48
N GLY A 73 5.12 25.18 1.24
CA GLY A 73 5.86 26.41 1.38
C GLY A 73 7.27 26.29 0.85
N SER A 74 8.09 27.26 1.22
CA SER A 74 9.51 27.30 0.88
C SER A 74 10.32 27.83 2.06
N ASP A 75 11.56 27.36 2.14
CA ASP A 75 12.57 27.90 3.04
C ASP A 75 13.24 29.11 2.36
N ILE A 76 13.12 30.28 2.98
CA ILE A 76 13.73 31.52 2.52
C ILE A 76 14.77 31.92 3.58
N ASN A 77 16.04 31.69 3.26
CA ASN A 77 17.18 32.04 4.11
C ASN A 77 17.09 31.45 5.53
N GLY A 78 16.60 30.22 5.68
CA GLY A 78 16.45 29.54 6.95
C GLY A 78 15.10 29.78 7.64
N SER A 79 14.26 30.66 7.10
CA SER A 79 12.91 30.92 7.60
C SER A 79 11.85 30.30 6.69
N TRP A 80 10.92 29.59 7.30
CA TRP A 80 9.80 29.01 6.59
C TRP A 80 8.79 30.08 6.16
N GLN A 81 8.31 29.99 4.91
CA GLN A 81 7.21 30.79 4.39
C GLN A 81 6.14 29.90 3.75
N TRP A 82 4.88 30.08 4.17
CA TRP A 82 3.74 29.39 3.59
C TRP A 82 3.46 29.84 2.17
N HIS A 83 3.23 28.90 1.26
CA HIS A 83 2.72 29.20 -0.08
C HIS A 83 1.22 29.53 -0.04
N SER A 84 0.46 28.79 0.77
CA SER A 84 -0.98 28.94 0.94
C SER A 84 -1.41 28.34 2.28
N THR A 85 -2.52 28.82 2.82
CA THR A 85 -3.18 28.22 4.00
C THR A 85 -4.14 27.09 3.63
N LEU A 86 -4.23 26.72 2.35
CA LEU A 86 -5.06 25.61 1.87
C LEU A 86 -4.20 24.33 1.74
N PRO A 87 -4.50 23.27 2.51
CA PRO A 87 -3.83 21.98 2.35
C PRO A 87 -4.08 21.35 0.97
N SER A 88 -3.07 20.67 0.43
CA SER A 88 -3.15 19.95 -0.84
C SER A 88 -2.35 18.65 -0.79
N LEU A 89 -2.92 17.57 -1.33
CA LEU A 89 -2.22 16.29 -1.46
C LEU A 89 -1.14 16.31 -2.56
N LYS A 90 -1.24 17.24 -3.51
CA LYS A 90 -0.29 17.40 -4.63
C LYS A 90 0.45 18.72 -4.47
N THR A 91 1.69 18.77 -4.96
CA THR A 91 2.44 20.02 -4.98
C THR A 91 1.68 21.09 -5.77
N PRO A 92 1.38 22.27 -5.18
CA PRO A 92 0.67 23.33 -5.89
C PRO A 92 1.51 24.01 -6.98
N ALA A 93 2.84 24.07 -6.80
CA ALA A 93 3.76 24.73 -7.72
C ALA A 93 5.15 24.08 -7.66
N SER A 94 5.97 24.35 -8.68
CA SER A 94 7.36 23.88 -8.72
C SER A 94 8.22 24.55 -7.64
N GLY A 95 9.21 23.83 -7.10
CA GLY A 95 10.15 24.35 -6.11
C GLY A 95 9.63 24.43 -4.68
N LEU A 96 8.35 24.10 -4.43
CA LEU A 96 7.79 24.00 -3.08
C LEU A 96 8.14 22.66 -2.43
N CYS A 97 8.19 22.66 -1.11
CA CYS A 97 8.20 21.43 -0.31
C CYS A 97 7.12 21.48 0.76
N THR A 98 6.88 20.33 1.39
CA THR A 98 5.96 20.25 2.53
C THR A 98 6.66 20.71 3.80
N TYR A 99 5.90 21.21 4.77
CA TYR A 99 6.48 21.60 6.06
C TYR A 99 7.17 20.42 6.76
N TYR A 100 6.61 19.21 6.63
CA TYR A 100 7.26 17.99 7.10
C TYR A 100 8.65 17.81 6.52
N LYS A 101 8.83 18.01 5.20
CA LYS A 101 10.13 17.85 4.54
C LYS A 101 11.13 18.93 4.95
N TYR A 102 10.66 20.14 5.18
CA TYR A 102 11.48 21.19 5.78
C TYR A 102 11.95 20.82 7.19
N LEU A 103 11.05 20.39 8.07
CA LEU A 103 11.41 19.95 9.42
C LEU A 103 12.33 18.73 9.39
N GLU A 104 12.07 17.73 8.54
CA GLU A 104 12.92 16.55 8.39
C GLU A 104 14.34 16.94 8.00
N LYS A 105 14.51 17.84 7.01
CA LYS A 105 15.82 18.34 6.59
C LYS A 105 16.54 19.10 7.71
N THR A 106 15.80 19.86 8.51
CA THR A 106 16.37 20.74 9.54
C THR A 106 16.73 19.99 10.82
N LEU A 107 15.90 19.01 11.21
CA LEU A 107 15.98 18.34 12.52
C LEU A 107 16.64 16.96 12.46
N VAL A 108 16.54 16.24 11.33
CA VAL A 108 16.97 14.84 11.26
C VAL A 108 18.34 14.74 10.59
N LYS A 109 19.39 14.54 11.39
CA LYS A 109 20.74 14.21 10.91
C LYS A 109 21.03 12.72 11.03
N ASN A 110 20.51 12.11 12.09
CA ASN A 110 20.63 10.69 12.40
C ASN A 110 19.24 10.07 12.60
N PRO A 111 19.09 8.74 12.45
CA PRO A 111 17.81 8.06 12.67
C PRO A 111 17.18 8.31 14.05
N THR A 112 17.99 8.51 15.09
CA THR A 112 17.54 8.82 16.46
C THR A 112 16.80 10.15 16.56
N ASP A 113 17.09 11.10 15.67
CA ASP A 113 16.51 12.44 15.69
C ASP A 113 15.05 12.46 15.22
N ARG A 114 14.57 11.34 14.65
CA ARG A 114 13.16 11.20 14.22
C ARG A 114 12.17 11.35 15.37
N VAL A 115 12.60 11.14 16.62
CA VAL A 115 11.78 11.44 17.80
C VAL A 115 11.47 12.93 17.88
N ASN A 116 12.46 13.80 17.62
CA ASN A 116 12.26 15.25 17.63
C ASN A 116 11.34 15.70 16.51
N LEU A 117 11.45 15.09 15.33
CA LEU A 117 10.53 15.36 14.22
C LEU A 117 9.08 15.04 14.62
N ARG A 118 8.85 13.90 15.26
CA ARG A 118 7.51 13.50 15.72
C ARG A 118 6.96 14.43 16.78
N LEU A 119 7.79 14.88 17.73
CA LEU A 119 7.38 15.86 18.73
C LEU A 119 6.95 17.19 18.09
N GLN A 120 7.72 17.67 17.11
CA GLN A 120 7.45 18.94 16.42
C GLN A 120 6.24 18.88 15.48
N THR A 121 5.89 17.70 14.97
CA THR A 121 4.74 17.55 14.06
C THR A 121 3.45 17.17 14.78
N GLY A 122 3.53 16.65 16.02
CA GLY A 122 2.37 16.14 16.78
C GLY A 122 1.39 17.22 17.26
N ASP A 123 1.84 18.44 17.48
CA ASP A 123 1.02 19.57 17.95
C ASP A 123 1.04 20.76 16.99
N PHE A 124 1.44 20.53 15.73
CA PHE A 124 1.66 21.54 14.70
C PHE A 124 0.64 22.69 14.70
N THR A 125 -0.67 22.40 14.72
CA THR A 125 -1.71 23.45 14.64
C THR A 125 -1.90 24.28 15.90
N TYR A 126 -1.22 23.94 17.00
CA TYR A 126 -1.16 24.73 18.23
C TYR A 126 0.07 25.65 18.28
N THR A 127 0.99 25.52 17.33
CA THR A 127 2.15 26.42 17.19
C THR A 127 1.75 27.73 16.50
N ASP A 128 2.53 28.80 16.72
CA ASP A 128 2.32 30.10 16.07
C ASP A 128 2.35 30.01 14.53
N LEU A 129 3.18 29.12 13.98
CA LEU A 129 3.28 28.88 12.54
C LEU A 129 2.09 28.08 11.98
N GLY A 130 1.59 27.11 12.75
CA GLY A 130 0.56 26.18 12.30
C GLY A 130 -0.88 26.59 12.62
N GLN A 131 -1.09 27.59 13.48
CA GLN A 131 -2.43 28.03 13.91
C GLN A 131 -3.36 28.40 12.74
N CYS A 132 -2.81 28.88 11.62
CA CYS A 132 -3.60 29.21 10.43
C CYS A 132 -4.28 27.98 9.79
N PHE A 133 -3.81 26.76 10.10
CA PHE A 133 -4.41 25.51 9.64
C PHE A 133 -5.34 24.87 10.67
N ARG A 134 -5.51 25.46 11.86
CA ARG A 134 -6.32 24.89 12.94
C ARG A 134 -7.77 24.61 12.54
N LYS A 135 -8.37 25.47 11.72
CA LYS A 135 -9.72 25.24 11.18
C LYS A 135 -9.79 23.94 10.35
N HIS A 136 -8.77 23.64 9.56
CA HIS A 136 -8.69 22.39 8.79
C HIS A 136 -8.51 21.19 9.71
N PHE A 137 -7.69 21.30 10.74
CA PHE A 137 -7.52 20.27 11.77
C PHE A 137 -8.86 19.93 12.44
N GLU A 138 -9.53 20.91 13.02
CA GLU A 138 -10.80 20.71 13.76
C GLU A 138 -11.91 20.15 12.85
N THR A 139 -11.97 20.62 11.60
CA THR A 139 -12.96 20.11 10.62
C THR A 139 -12.71 18.64 10.31
N ASN A 140 -11.46 18.22 10.12
CA ASN A 140 -11.13 16.82 9.84
C ASN A 140 -11.25 15.95 11.09
N LEU A 141 -10.86 16.45 12.27
CA LEU A 141 -11.00 15.71 13.53
C LEU A 141 -12.47 15.35 13.80
N LYS A 142 -13.41 16.28 13.57
CA LYS A 142 -14.86 16.02 13.66
C LYS A 142 -15.36 14.99 12.64
N ARG A 143 -14.66 14.78 11.53
CA ARG A 143 -15.01 13.74 10.54
C ARG A 143 -14.46 12.37 10.92
N LEU A 144 -13.41 12.35 11.74
CA LEU A 144 -12.79 11.12 12.24
C LEU A 144 -13.50 10.57 13.49
N SER A 145 -14.30 11.39 14.18
CA SER A 145 -15.13 10.90 15.28
C SER A 145 -16.19 9.93 14.76
N TRP A 146 -16.20 8.71 15.29
CA TRP A 146 -17.29 7.76 15.06
C TRP A 146 -18.60 8.33 15.63
N LYS A 147 -19.69 8.21 14.88
CA LYS A 147 -21.03 8.62 15.30
C LYS A 147 -21.87 7.41 15.68
#